data_AF-A0A0Q0RPX6-F1
#
_entry.id   AF-A0A0Q0RPX6-F1
#
_cell.length_a   1.000
_cell.length_b   1.000
_cell.length_c   1.000
_cell.angle_alpha   90.00
_cell.angle_beta   90.00
_cell.angle_gamma   90.00
#
_symmetry.space_group_name_H-M   'P 1'
#
loop_
_entity.id
_entity.type
_entity.pdbx_description
1 polymer ?
#
loop_
_entity_poly.entity_id
_entity_poly.type
_entity_poly.pdbx_seq_one_letter_code
_entity_poly.pdbx_strand_id
1 'polypeptide(L)' 'MENKNYYEKDGETIDITNEFATVTVKKVYTKNGTRLEISSPKLGSRIVLSAIELESLTWQDKSIFDKFLSDPYGSSIADD' A
#
# COMPACT_ATOMS: atom_id res chain seq x y z
N MET A 1 -18.73 6.30 -13.80
CA MET A 1 -19.17 5.14 -13.02
C MET A 1 -18.12 4.90 -11.96
N GLU A 2 -18.42 5.27 -10.72
CA GLU A 2 -17.47 5.25 -9.62
C GLU A 2 -17.32 3.81 -9.14
N ASN A 3 -16.12 3.23 -9.28
CA ASN A 3 -15.81 1.89 -8.80
C ASN A 3 -15.90 1.88 -7.26
N LYS A 4 -17.09 1.64 -6.72
CA LYS A 4 -17.29 1.30 -5.32
C LYS A 4 -16.60 -0.02 -5.08
N ASN A 5 -15.37 0.08 -4.59
CA ASN A 5 -14.58 -1.00 -4.08
C ASN A 5 -15.34 -1.65 -2.90
N TYR A 6 -16.11 -2.71 -3.19
CA TYR A 6 -16.86 -3.50 -2.20
C TYR A 6 -15.87 -4.34 -1.38
N TYR A 7 -15.17 -3.68 -0.48
CA TYR A 7 -14.35 -4.32 0.54
C TYR A 7 -15.14 -4.30 1.84
N GLU A 8 -15.50 -5.47 2.34
CA GLU A 8 -16.04 -5.56 3.70
C GLU A 8 -14.88 -5.29 4.67
N LYS A 9 -15.04 -4.26 5.49
CA LYS A 9 -14.09 -3.90 6.55
C LYS A 9 -14.45 -4.71 7.78
N ASP A 10 -13.55 -5.61 8.17
CA ASP A 10 -13.72 -6.44 9.39
C ASP A 10 -12.44 -6.45 10.24
N GLY A 11 -11.49 -5.57 9.93
CA GLY A 11 -10.24 -5.44 10.68
C GLY A 11 -10.19 -4.20 11.56
N GLU A 12 -9.64 -4.38 12.76
CA GLU A 12 -8.98 -3.30 13.50
C GLU A 12 -8.08 -2.49 12.54
N THR A 13 -8.16 -1.18 12.66
CA THR A 13 -7.39 -0.25 11.84
C THR A 13 -6.16 0.15 12.62
N ILE A 14 -4.99 0.04 11.99
CA ILE A 14 -3.70 0.40 12.58
C ILE A 14 -3.16 1.61 11.83
N ASP A 15 -2.94 2.70 12.56
CA ASP A 15 -2.26 3.87 12.02
C ASP A 15 -0.77 3.80 12.37
N ILE A 16 0.07 3.89 11.33
CA ILE A 16 1.53 3.93 11.44
C ILE A 16 1.96 5.34 11.05
N THR A 17 2.61 6.05 11.97
CA THR A 17 2.99 7.45 11.79
C THR A 17 4.45 7.69 12.10
N ASN A 18 5.10 8.54 11.29
CA ASN A 18 6.38 9.17 11.57
C ASN A 18 6.30 10.68 11.28
N GLU A 19 7.44 11.37 11.29
CA GLU A 19 7.54 12.82 11.06
C GLU A 19 7.21 13.26 9.61
N PHE A 20 7.14 12.31 8.67
CA PHE A 20 6.92 12.60 7.24
C PHE A 20 5.53 12.18 6.75
N ALA A 21 4.97 11.10 7.32
CA ALA A 21 3.78 10.45 6.83
C ALA A 21 3.00 9.71 7.93
N THR A 22 1.68 9.62 7.70
CA THR A 22 0.79 8.66 8.34
C THR A 22 0.23 7.75 7.27
N VAL A 23 0.26 6.44 7.52
CA VAL A 23 -0.43 5.43 6.71
C VAL A 23 -1.38 4.64 7.58
N THR A 24 -2.55 4.36 7.04
CA THR A 24 -3.57 3.54 7.67
C THR A 24 -3.54 2.16 7.04
N VAL A 25 -3.41 1.14 7.87
CA VAL A 25 -3.37 -0.27 7.49
C VAL A 25 -4.62 -0.96 8.01
N LYS A 26 -5.30 -1.72 7.14
CA LYS A 26 -6.45 -2.52 7.56
C LYS A 26 -6.60 -3.80 6.75
N LYS A 27 -7.13 -4.82 7.41
CA LYS A 27 -7.58 -6.05 6.75
C LYS A 27 -8.88 -5.77 6.00
N VAL A 28 -8.98 -6.23 4.75
CA VAL A 28 -10.19 -6.14 3.94
C VAL A 28 -10.54 -7.48 3.31
N TYR A 29 -11.83 -7.73 3.14
CA TYR A 29 -12.31 -8.94 2.47
C TYR A 29 -12.70 -8.63 1.04
N THR A 30 -12.27 -9.50 0.14
CA THR A 30 -12.56 -9.44 -1.29
C THR A 30 -13.19 -10.76 -1.72
N LYS A 31 -13.76 -10.80 -2.93
CA LYS A 31 -14.22 -12.07 -3.53
C LYS A 31 -13.10 -13.10 -3.67
N ASN A 32 -11.85 -12.65 -3.72
CA ASN A 32 -10.66 -13.48 -3.91
C ASN A 32 -9.90 -13.71 -2.58
N GLY A 33 -10.61 -13.61 -1.46
CA GLY A 33 -10.08 -13.78 -0.10
C GLY A 33 -9.61 -12.47 0.55
N THR A 34 -8.92 -12.61 1.68
CA THR A 34 -8.41 -11.50 2.48
C THR A 34 -7.30 -10.73 1.78
N ARG A 35 -7.27 -9.41 1.97
CA ARG A 35 -6.18 -8.52 1.58
C ARG A 35 -5.79 -7.59 2.71
N LEU A 36 -4.56 -7.08 2.65
CA LEU A 36 -4.10 -5.95 3.45
C LEU A 36 -4.22 -4.68 2.61
N GLU A 37 -5.03 -3.74 3.06
CA GLU A 37 -5.09 -2.40 2.49
C GLU A 37 -4.12 -1.48 3.24
N ILE A 38 -3.31 -0.76 2.49
CA ILE A 38 -2.44 0.32 2.99
C ILE A 38 -2.83 1.59 2.25
N SER A 39 -3.18 2.64 2.98
CA SER A 39 -3.60 3.92 2.41
C SER A 39 -2.86 5.09 3.05
N SER A 40 -2.49 6.09 2.25
CA SER A 40 -2.01 7.38 2.74
C SER A 40 -3.14 8.41 2.65
N PRO A 41 -3.72 8.85 3.77
CA PRO A 41 -4.76 9.88 3.75
C PRO A 41 -4.24 11.20 3.15
N LYS A 42 -2.97 11.53 3.41
CA LYS A 42 -2.31 12.76 2.93
C LYS A 42 -2.12 12.77 1.42
N LEU A 43 -1.70 11.64 0.84
CA LEU A 43 -1.40 11.54 -0.60
C LEU A 43 -2.60 11.05 -1.43
N GLY A 44 -3.67 10.58 -0.79
CA GLY A 44 -4.80 9.96 -1.48
C GLY A 44 -4.47 8.63 -2.18
N SER A 45 -3.25 8.11 -1.96
CA SER A 45 -2.78 6.87 -2.57
C SER A 45 -3.16 5.65 -1.72
N ARG A 46 -3.33 4.50 -2.40
CA ARG A 46 -3.82 3.27 -1.79
C ARG A 46 -3.31 2.06 -2.55
N ILE A 47 -2.93 1.02 -1.82
CA ILE A 47 -2.59 -0.30 -2.36
C ILE A 47 -3.33 -1.40 -1.58
N VAL A 48 -3.64 -2.50 -2.25
CA VAL A 48 -4.33 -3.66 -1.67
C VAL A 48 -3.53 -4.90 -2.04
N LEU A 49 -2.98 -5.58 -1.03
CA LEU A 49 -2.04 -6.68 -1.21
C LEU A 49 -2.60 -7.99 -0.66
N SER A 50 -2.40 -9.07 -1.39
CA SER A 50 -2.59 -10.44 -0.92
C SER A 50 -1.43 -10.89 -0.04
N ALA A 51 -1.59 -12.04 0.62
CA ALA A 51 -0.55 -12.63 1.44
C ALA A 51 0.74 -12.92 0.64
N ILE A 52 0.61 -13.41 -0.60
CA ILE A 52 1.75 -13.74 -1.47
C ILE A 52 2.48 -12.47 -1.91
N GLU A 53 1.74 -11.42 -2.28
CA GLU A 53 2.35 -10.14 -2.65
C GLU A 53 3.08 -9.52 -1.45
N LEU A 54 2.53 -9.63 -0.24
CA LEU A 54 3.18 -9.16 0.99
C LEU A 54 4.43 -9.98 1.33
N GLU A 55 4.36 -11.31 1.21
CA GLU A 55 5.51 -12.20 1.39
C GLU A 55 6.64 -11.88 0.41
N SER A 56 6.29 -11.60 -0.85
CA SER A 56 7.27 -11.24 -1.88
C SER A 56 8.07 -9.98 -1.53
N LEU A 57 7.47 -9.03 -0.80
CA LEU A 57 8.17 -7.84 -0.29
C LEU A 57 9.23 -8.19 0.75
N THR A 58 9.02 -9.26 1.55
CA THR A 58 9.98 -9.69 2.57
C THR A 58 11.25 -10.31 2.00
N TRP A 59 11.21 -10.74 0.74
CA TRP A 59 12.37 -11.30 0.03
C TRP A 59 13.23 -10.22 -0.64
N GLN A 60 12.76 -8.97 -0.68
CA GLN A 60 13.50 -7.89 -1.31
C GLN A 60 14.58 -7.34 -0.39
N ASP A 61 15.74 -7.01 -0.97
CA ASP A 61 16.78 -6.28 -0.26
C ASP A 61 16.31 -4.86 0.08
N LYS A 62 16.83 -4.31 1.19
CA LYS A 62 16.57 -2.92 1.61
C LYS A 62 16.80 -1.91 0.47
N SER A 63 17.79 -2.17 -0.38
CA SER A 63 18.16 -1.30 -1.51
C SER A 63 17.01 -1.08 -2.51
N ILE A 64 16.07 -2.01 -2.63
CA ILE A 64 14.86 -1.84 -3.46
C ILE A 64 13.96 -0.74 -2.90
N PHE A 65 13.75 -0.73 -1.59
CA PHE A 65 12.92 0.29 -0.92
C PHE A 65 13.59 1.67 -0.94
N ASP A 66 14.92 1.72 -0.82
CA ASP A 66 15.67 2.97 -0.93
C ASP A 66 15.48 3.62 -2.32
N LYS A 67 15.41 2.81 -3.40
CA LYS A 67 15.09 3.32 -4.75
C LYS A 67 13.67 3.88 -4.84
N PHE A 68 12.67 3.21 -4.27
CA PHE A 68 11.30 3.73 -4.24
C PHE A 68 11.17 5.06 -3.48
N LEU A 69 11.96 5.25 -2.43
CA LEU A 69 11.99 6.49 -1.66
C LEU A 69 12.78 7.60 -2.35
N SER A 70 13.73 7.27 -3.24
CA SER A 70 14.50 8.26 -4.01
C SER A 70 13.66 8.99 -5.06
N ASP A 71 12.60 8.34 -5.57
CA ASP A 71 11.57 8.94 -6.42
C ASP A 71 10.17 8.61 -5.88
N PRO A 72 9.71 9.33 -4.85
CA PRO A 72 8.50 8.98 -4.11
C PRO A 72 7.21 9.11 -4.93
N TYR A 73 7.26 9.68 -6.14
CA TYR A 73 6.12 9.84 -7.03
C TYR A 73 6.25 9.05 -8.35
N GLY A 74 7.39 8.38 -8.60
CA GLY A 74 7.64 7.64 -9.84
C GLY A 74 7.77 8.52 -11.08
N SER A 75 8.08 9.81 -10.91
CA SER A 75 8.14 10.80 -11.99
C SER A 75 9.44 10.74 -12.81
N SER A 76 10.42 9.94 -12.40
CA SER A 76 11.76 9.86 -13.00
C SER A 76 11.99 8.59 -13.81
N ILE A 77 10.95 8.06 -14.45
CA ILE A 77 11.19 7.41 -15.75
C ILE A 77 11.64 8.54 -16.68
N ALA A 78 12.95 8.72 -16.79
CA ALA A 78 13.53 9.62 -17.78
C ALA A 78 13.00 9.20 -19.16
N ASP A 79 12.41 10.15 -19.87
CA ASP A 79 12.18 10.03 -21.30
C ASP A 79 13.54 9.77 -21.97
N ASP A 80 13.70 8.55 -22.51
CA ASP A 80 14.69 8.04 -23.49
C ASP A 80 16.20 8.36 -23.27
#